data_AF-A0A7Y5S8D4-F1
#
_entry.id   AF-A0A7Y5S8D4-F1
#
_cell.length_a   1.000
_cell.length_b   1.000
_cell.length_c   1.000
_cell.angle_alpha   90.00
_cell.angle_beta   90.00
_cell.angle_gamma   90.00
#
_symmetry.space_group_name_H-M   'P 1'
#
loop_
_entity.id
_entity.type
_entity.pdbx_description
1 polymer ?
#
loop_
_entity_poly.entity_id
_entity_poly.type
_entity_poly.pdbx_seq_one_letter_code
_entity_poly.pdbx_strand_id
1 'polypeptide(L)'
;MRIGPIIGLLWIALTIASFAAVLVGVRRHGVKGARMALFGPLGAIASAALVVAWIGFMEGAYRSPSTKALVALVGLLIVGLAGAYVLFAAWRDAMREPIPPGHCKKCGYDLKELAKCPECGADRPDPSDKGTTAEKPASAGDAGRDPGDDKGPGEIGSR
;
A
#
# COMPACT_ATOMS: atom_id res chain seq x y z
N MET A 1 14.22 29.48 26.24
CA MET A 1 14.46 29.12 24.82
C MET A 1 13.12 28.86 24.16
N ARG A 2 12.85 29.44 22.98
CA ARG A 2 11.57 29.22 22.27
C ARG A 2 11.64 27.88 21.54
N ILE A 3 10.96 26.87 22.06
CA ILE A 3 10.95 25.49 21.53
C ILE A 3 10.10 25.40 20.24
N GLY A 4 9.12 26.29 20.06
CA GLY A 4 8.21 26.32 18.90
C GLY A 4 8.88 26.26 17.52
N PRO A 5 9.85 27.14 17.18
CA PRO A 5 10.49 27.12 15.85
C PRO A 5 11.30 25.84 15.58
N ILE A 6 11.88 25.22 16.61
CA ILE A 6 12.66 23.98 16.46
C ILE A 6 11.74 22.83 16.04
N ILE A 7 10.56 22.73 16.66
CA ILE A 7 9.56 21.71 16.33
C ILE A 7 9.06 21.89 14.90
N GLY A 8 8.79 23.13 14.47
CA GLY A 8 8.38 23.43 13.10
C GLY A 8 9.43 23.00 12.06
N LEU A 9 10.71 23.31 12.30
CA LEU A 9 11.81 22.91 11.42
C LEU A 9 11.99 21.38 11.37
N LEU A 10 11.89 20.70 12.52
CA LEU A 10 11.90 19.23 12.57
C LEU A 10 10.79 18.62 11.72
N TRP A 11 9.60 19.25 11.73
CA TRP A 11 8.46 18.77 10.96
C TRP A 11 8.64 18.96 9.45
N ILE A 12 9.14 20.12 9.03
CA ILE A 12 9.49 20.38 7.64
C ILE A 12 10.55 19.35 7.18
N ALA A 13 11.60 19.13 7.98
CA ALA A 13 12.64 18.16 7.68
C ALA A 13 12.08 16.72 7.56
N LEU A 14 11.17 16.32 8.46
CA LEU A 14 10.51 15.02 8.41
C LEU A 14 9.66 14.85 7.15
N THR A 15 8.96 15.91 6.73
CA THR A 15 8.12 15.92 5.53
C THR A 15 8.97 15.79 4.26
N ILE A 16 10.09 16.53 4.20
CA ILE A 16 11.06 16.45 3.09
C ILE A 16 11.69 15.06 3.04
N ALA A 17 12.11 14.51 4.18
CA ALA A 17 12.70 13.17 4.26
C ALA A 17 11.71 12.09 3.80
N SER A 18 10.43 12.23 4.16
CA SER A 18 9.36 11.33 3.69
C SER A 18 9.21 11.38 2.17
N PHE A 19 9.16 12.57 1.57
CA PHE A 19 9.11 12.74 0.11
C PHE A 19 10.36 12.16 -0.58
N ALA A 20 11.54 12.38 -0.01
CA ALA A 20 12.78 11.82 -0.54
C ALA A 20 12.78 10.29 -0.50
N ALA A 21 12.29 9.68 0.58
CA ALA A 21 12.16 8.22 0.69
C ALA A 21 11.23 7.64 -0.38
N VAL A 22 10.11 8.31 -0.66
CA VAL A 22 9.17 7.93 -1.73
C VAL A 22 9.85 8.00 -3.10
N LEU A 23 10.57 9.08 -3.40
CA LEU A 23 11.33 9.24 -4.65
C LEU A 23 12.39 8.14 -4.84
N VAL A 24 13.13 7.81 -3.78
CA VAL A 24 14.12 6.72 -3.79
C VAL A 24 13.43 5.37 -4.00
N GLY A 25 12.31 5.11 -3.34
CA GLY A 25 11.53 3.89 -3.49
C GLY A 25 10.99 3.70 -4.91
N VAL A 26 10.43 4.76 -5.51
CA VAL A 26 9.97 4.76 -6.91
C VAL A 26 11.12 4.50 -7.87
N ARG A 27 12.29 5.12 -7.64
CA ARG A 27 13.49 4.87 -8.47
C ARG A 27 14.02 3.45 -8.34
N ARG A 28 14.00 2.85 -7.15
CA ARG A 28 14.54 1.49 -6.92
C ARG A 28 13.63 0.36 -7.38
N HIS A 29 12.32 0.48 -7.16
CA HIS A 29 11.38 -0.63 -7.37
C HIS A 29 10.46 -0.45 -8.61
N GLY A 30 10.58 0.68 -9.31
CA GLY A 30 9.76 1.01 -10.46
C GLY A 30 8.26 1.08 -10.14
N VAL A 31 7.42 1.04 -11.19
CA VAL A 31 5.97 1.28 -11.10
C VAL A 31 5.24 0.19 -10.31
N LYS A 32 5.79 -1.04 -10.24
CA LYS A 32 5.21 -2.13 -9.43
C LYS A 32 5.35 -1.87 -7.92
N GLY A 33 6.38 -1.14 -7.49
CA GLY A 33 6.51 -0.64 -6.12
C GLY A 33 5.70 0.64 -5.85
N ALA A 34 5.22 1.33 -6.90
CA ALA A 34 4.57 2.63 -6.77
C ALA A 34 3.25 2.60 -5.97
N ARG A 35 2.53 1.46 -5.96
CA ARG A 35 1.33 1.31 -5.11
C ARG A 35 1.65 1.41 -3.63
N MET A 36 2.78 0.85 -3.19
CA MET A 36 3.26 1.01 -1.81
C MET A 36 3.87 2.40 -1.57
N ALA A 37 4.52 2.97 -2.58
CA ALA A 37 5.10 4.31 -2.50
C ALA A 37 4.05 5.42 -2.28
N LEU A 38 2.81 5.23 -2.76
CA LEU A 38 1.69 6.15 -2.52
C LEU A 38 1.26 6.25 -1.05
N PHE A 39 1.53 5.21 -0.24
CA PHE A 39 1.19 5.25 1.19
C PHE A 39 2.16 6.13 2.01
N GLY A 40 3.37 6.37 1.51
CA GLY A 40 4.34 7.27 2.14
C GLY A 40 3.83 8.71 2.32
N PRO A 41 3.44 9.42 1.24
CA PRO A 41 2.93 10.79 1.35
C PRO A 41 1.58 10.83 2.10
N LEU A 42 0.73 9.82 1.95
CA LEU A 42 -0.50 9.69 2.74
C LEU A 42 -0.21 9.59 4.24
N GLY A 43 0.78 8.77 4.63
CA GLY A 43 1.23 8.67 6.02
C GLY A 43 1.80 9.97 6.56
N ALA A 44 2.56 10.71 5.75
CA ALA A 44 3.08 12.03 6.10
C ALA A 44 1.96 13.06 6.30
N ILE A 45 0.98 13.12 5.39
CA ILE A 45 -0.18 14.01 5.51
C ILE A 45 -1.00 13.65 6.76
N ALA A 46 -1.26 12.36 6.98
CA ALA A 46 -1.98 11.91 8.17
C ALA A 46 -1.23 12.26 9.47
N SER A 47 0.10 12.20 9.47
CA SER A 47 0.91 12.60 10.63
C SER A 47 0.82 14.10 10.95
N ALA A 48 0.39 14.95 10.00
CA ALA A 48 0.14 16.38 10.25
C ALA A 48 -0.94 16.60 11.31
N ALA A 49 -1.86 15.64 11.48
CA ALA A 49 -2.84 15.64 12.55
C ALA A 49 -2.20 15.74 13.95
N LEU A 50 -1.03 15.12 14.16
CA LEU A 50 -0.30 15.21 15.43
C LEU A 50 0.23 16.62 15.69
N VAL A 51 0.61 17.34 14.64
CA VAL A 51 1.08 18.74 14.77
C VAL A 51 -0.07 19.64 15.17
N VAL A 52 -1.20 19.50 14.50
CA VAL A 52 -2.40 20.29 14.81
C VAL A 52 -2.83 20.04 16.26
N ALA A 53 -2.87 18.77 16.69
CA ALA A 53 -3.14 18.40 18.07
C ALA A 53 -2.11 18.98 19.05
N TRP A 54 -0.82 18.94 18.70
CA TRP A 54 0.26 19.51 19.53
C TRP A 54 0.15 21.04 19.66
N ILE A 55 -0.09 21.75 18.56
CA ILE A 55 -0.27 23.21 18.57
C ILE A 55 -1.47 23.58 19.45
N GLY A 56 -2.62 22.92 19.27
CA GLY A 56 -3.80 23.17 20.10
C GLY A 56 -3.55 22.91 21.59
N PHE A 57 -2.69 21.92 21.91
CA PHE A 57 -2.29 21.65 23.28
C PHE A 57 -1.42 22.76 23.86
N MET A 58 -0.44 23.25 23.10
CA MET A 58 0.43 24.35 23.51
C MET A 58 -0.31 25.68 23.67
N GLU A 59 -1.32 25.94 22.84
CA GLU A 59 -2.18 27.13 22.95
C GLU A 59 -3.19 27.03 24.10
N GLY A 60 -3.29 25.87 24.76
CA GLY A 60 -4.23 25.64 25.84
C GLY A 60 -5.68 25.52 25.36
N ALA A 61 -5.91 25.28 24.06
CA ALA A 61 -7.24 25.07 23.48
C ALA A 61 -7.97 23.87 24.13
N TYR A 62 -7.24 22.99 24.80
CA TYR A 62 -7.76 21.82 25.53
C TYR A 62 -7.80 21.99 27.06
N ARG A 63 -7.65 23.19 27.62
CA ARG A 63 -7.72 23.39 29.09
C ARG A 63 -9.10 23.12 29.69
N SER A 64 -10.17 23.31 28.91
CA SER A 64 -11.54 22.91 29.28
C SER A 64 -12.18 22.14 28.12
N PRO A 65 -11.80 20.88 27.91
CA PRO A 65 -12.22 20.16 26.72
C PRO A 65 -13.71 19.84 26.83
N SER A 66 -14.49 20.37 25.89
CA SER A 66 -15.83 19.82 25.64
C SER A 66 -15.70 18.37 25.17
N THR A 67 -16.72 17.53 25.37
CA THR A 67 -16.71 16.14 24.90
C THR A 67 -16.38 16.04 23.41
N LYS A 68 -16.82 17.02 22.61
CA LYS A 68 -16.49 17.14 21.17
C LYS A 68 -15.00 17.39 20.93
N ALA A 69 -14.36 18.26 21.72
CA ALA A 69 -12.93 18.54 21.63
C ALA A 69 -12.10 17.31 22.00
N LEU A 70 -12.54 16.54 22.99
CA LEU A 70 -11.87 15.31 23.41
C LEU A 70 -11.97 14.23 22.31
N VAL A 71 -13.15 14.02 21.73
CA VAL A 71 -13.34 13.10 20.59
C VAL A 71 -12.48 13.51 19.39
N ALA A 72 -12.42 14.81 19.07
CA ALA A 72 -11.60 15.32 17.98
C ALA A 72 -10.10 15.10 18.24
N LEU A 73 -9.62 15.36 19.46
CA LEU A 73 -8.23 15.14 19.85
C LEU A 73 -7.85 13.67 19.74
N VAL A 74 -8.67 12.77 20.27
CA VAL A 74 -8.45 11.31 20.17
C VAL A 74 -8.44 10.87 18.72
N GLY A 75 -9.38 11.36 17.89
CA GLY A 75 -9.40 11.09 16.47
C GLY A 75 -8.13 11.54 15.75
N LEU A 76 -7.65 12.76 16.02
CA LEU A 76 -6.39 13.29 15.45
C LEU A 76 -5.18 12.46 15.88
N LEU A 77 -5.12 12.03 17.14
CA LEU A 77 -4.04 11.17 17.64
C LEU A 77 -4.03 9.80 16.94
N ILE A 78 -5.21 9.17 16.81
CA ILE A 78 -5.32 7.86 16.13
C ILE A 78 -4.90 7.96 14.67
N VAL A 79 -5.41 8.96 13.94
CA VAL A 79 -5.05 9.20 12.52
C VAL A 79 -3.56 9.49 12.39
N GLY A 80 -3.03 10.32 13.28
CA GLY A 80 -1.63 10.68 13.32
C GLY A 80 -0.69 9.49 13.56
N LEU A 81 -1.02 8.64 14.54
CA LEU A 81 -0.26 7.42 14.85
C LEU A 81 -0.35 6.39 13.72
N ALA A 82 -1.53 6.22 13.13
CA ALA A 82 -1.70 5.36 11.96
C ALA A 82 -0.83 5.83 10.78
N GLY A 83 -0.81 7.14 10.52
CA GLY A 83 0.07 7.74 9.51
C GLY A 83 1.55 7.49 9.77
N ALA A 84 1.99 7.68 11.02
CA ALA A 84 3.37 7.40 11.43
C ALA A 84 3.75 5.92 11.28
N TYR A 85 2.84 4.99 11.62
CA TYR A 85 3.05 3.55 11.46
C TYR A 85 3.22 3.16 9.98
N VAL A 86 2.35 3.68 9.11
CA VAL A 86 2.44 3.44 7.66
C VAL A 86 3.75 3.97 7.10
N LEU A 87 4.17 5.17 7.54
CA LEU A 87 5.43 5.76 7.13
C LEU A 87 6.63 4.89 7.57
N PHE A 88 6.61 4.41 8.81
CA PHE A 88 7.64 3.52 9.35
C PHE A 88 7.69 2.19 8.59
N ALA A 89 6.55 1.58 8.29
CA ALA A 89 6.47 0.35 7.52
C ALA A 89 7.05 0.53 6.09
N ALA A 90 6.67 1.62 5.42
CA ALA A 90 7.20 1.97 4.10
C ALA A 90 8.70 2.21 4.13
N TRP A 91 9.21 2.91 5.15
CA TRP A 91 10.64 3.14 5.31
C TRP A 91 11.41 1.85 5.58
N ARG A 92 10.88 0.97 6.43
CA ARG A 92 11.46 -0.34 6.70
C ARG A 92 11.55 -1.20 5.44
N ASP A 93 10.51 -1.19 4.62
CA ASP A 93 10.51 -1.92 3.34
C ASP A 93 11.50 -1.29 2.34
N ALA A 94 11.65 0.04 2.32
CA ALA A 94 12.62 0.73 1.46
C ALA A 94 14.08 0.52 1.90
N MET A 95 14.32 0.36 3.20
CA MET A 95 15.64 0.05 3.78
C MET A 95 16.01 -1.42 3.65
N ARG A 96 15.05 -2.29 3.31
CA ARG A 96 15.30 -3.71 3.13
C ARG A 96 16.22 -3.90 1.92
N GLU A 97 17.38 -4.50 2.15
CA GLU A 97 18.35 -4.76 1.09
C GLU A 97 17.69 -5.61 -0.01
N PRO A 98 17.87 -5.25 -1.30
CA PRO A 98 17.36 -6.07 -2.38
C PRO A 98 18.01 -7.44 -2.31
N ILE A 99 17.18 -8.47 -2.12
CA ILE A 99 17.63 -9.86 -2.07
C ILE A 99 18.31 -10.17 -3.41
N PRO A 100 19.61 -10.51 -3.42
CA PRO A 100 20.34 -10.74 -4.66
C PRO A 100 19.73 -11.90 -5.44
N PRO A 101 19.86 -11.90 -6.79
CA PRO A 101 19.37 -12.99 -7.61
C PRO A 101 20.01 -14.31 -7.15
N GLY A 102 19.19 -15.36 -7.06
CA GLY A 102 19.62 -16.65 -6.52
C GLY A 102 19.39 -16.84 -5.02
N HIS A 103 18.87 -15.84 -4.29
CA HIS A 103 18.43 -16.02 -2.91
C HIS A 103 16.90 -16.17 -2.82
N CYS A 104 16.42 -16.84 -1.77
CA CYS A 104 15.00 -17.01 -1.53
C CYS A 104 14.33 -15.69 -1.15
N LYS A 105 13.22 -15.34 -1.81
CA LYS A 105 12.46 -14.10 -1.54
C LYS A 105 11.78 -14.07 -0.17
N LYS A 106 11.55 -15.23 0.46
CA LYS A 106 10.93 -15.34 1.79
C LYS A 106 11.98 -15.32 2.91
N CYS A 107 12.91 -16.28 2.87
CA CYS A 107 13.87 -16.56 3.94
C CYS A 107 15.19 -15.78 3.78
N GLY A 108 15.54 -15.32 2.57
CA GLY A 108 16.85 -14.72 2.26
C GLY A 108 17.98 -15.74 2.12
N TYR A 109 17.71 -17.04 2.22
CA TYR A 109 18.70 -18.11 2.09
C TYR A 109 19.24 -18.21 0.66
N ASP A 110 20.54 -18.49 0.49
CA ASP A 110 21.17 -18.68 -0.82
C ASP A 110 20.69 -20.00 -1.46
N LEU A 111 20.00 -19.89 -2.59
CA LEU A 111 19.41 -21.00 -3.35
C LEU A 111 20.24 -21.38 -4.58
N LYS A 112 21.49 -20.94 -4.72
CA LYS A 112 22.31 -21.18 -5.93
C LYS A 112 22.20 -22.61 -6.48
N GLU A 113 22.18 -23.62 -5.62
CA GLU A 113 22.17 -25.04 -6.00
C GLU A 113 20.92 -25.82 -5.56
N LEU A 114 19.99 -25.21 -4.81
CA LEU A 114 18.82 -25.90 -4.29
C LEU A 114 17.55 -25.54 -5.08
N ALA A 115 16.73 -26.54 -5.38
CA ALA A 115 15.41 -26.36 -5.96
C ALA A 115 14.39 -25.77 -4.96
N LYS A 116 14.65 -25.87 -3.64
CA LYS A 116 13.74 -25.48 -2.56
C LYS A 116 14.49 -24.90 -1.36
N CYS A 117 13.96 -23.85 -0.70
CA CYS A 117 14.58 -23.29 0.53
C CYS A 117 14.45 -24.33 1.66
N PRO A 118 15.55 -24.77 2.30
CA PRO A 118 15.50 -25.74 3.40
C PRO A 118 14.86 -25.14 4.66
N GLU A 119 14.97 -23.82 4.86
CA GLU A 119 14.40 -23.12 6.01
C GLU A 119 12.87 -22.96 5.91
N CYS A 120 12.37 -22.52 4.74
CA CYS A 120 10.95 -22.14 4.60
C CYS A 120 10.14 -23.02 3.64
N GLY A 121 10.77 -23.99 2.98
CA GLY A 121 10.11 -24.87 2.02
C GLY A 121 9.51 -24.14 0.81
N ALA A 122 9.98 -22.94 0.47
CA ALA A 122 9.52 -22.26 -0.75
C ALA A 122 10.29 -22.79 -1.95
N ASP A 123 9.57 -23.10 -3.04
CA ASP A 123 10.18 -23.54 -4.29
C ASP A 123 10.94 -22.40 -4.97
N ARG A 124 12.03 -22.73 -5.67
CA ARG A 124 12.84 -21.75 -6.39
C ARG A 124 11.96 -21.12 -7.48
N PRO A 125 11.86 -19.77 -7.55
CA PRO A 125 11.13 -19.14 -8.63
C PRO A 125 11.80 -19.52 -9.95
N ASP A 126 11.05 -20.22 -10.80
CA ASP A 126 11.54 -20.73 -12.07
C ASP A 126 11.98 -19.54 -12.94
N PRO A 127 13.24 -19.49 -13.43
CA PRO A 127 13.70 -18.37 -14.26
C PRO A 127 12.89 -18.22 -15.57
N SER A 128 12.12 -19.24 -15.95
CA SER A 128 11.20 -19.21 -17.09
C SER A 128 9.89 -18.47 -16.81
N ASP A 129 9.57 -18.14 -15.55
CA ASP A 129 8.38 -17.36 -15.21
C ASP A 129 8.64 -15.86 -15.44
N LYS A 130 9.00 -15.52 -16.68
CA LYS A 130 9.10 -14.14 -17.18
C LYS A 130 7.70 -13.57 -17.35
N GLY A 131 7.04 -13.30 -16.23
CA GLY A 131 5.97 -12.33 -16.12
C GLY A 131 4.97 -12.36 -17.27
N THR A 132 4.28 -13.49 -17.44
CA THR A 132 2.91 -13.44 -17.95
C THR A 132 2.07 -12.75 -16.88
N THR A 133 2.30 -11.44 -16.71
CA THR A 133 1.31 -10.57 -16.09
C THR A 133 0.08 -10.79 -16.92
N ALA A 134 -0.88 -11.48 -16.31
CA ALA A 134 -2.23 -11.66 -16.76
C ALA A 134 -2.75 -10.33 -17.32
N GLU A 135 -2.58 -10.16 -18.62
CA GLU A 135 -3.56 -9.52 -19.46
C GLU A 135 -4.78 -10.41 -19.28
N LYS A 136 -5.58 -10.09 -18.25
CA LYS A 136 -6.93 -10.59 -18.10
C LYS A 136 -7.55 -10.31 -19.46
N PRO A 137 -7.85 -11.31 -20.31
CA PRO A 137 -8.57 -11.02 -21.53
C PRO A 137 -9.84 -10.32 -21.05
N ALA A 138 -10.00 -9.07 -21.46
CA ALA A 138 -11.27 -8.41 -21.40
C ALA A 138 -12.21 -9.38 -22.12
N SER A 139 -13.02 -10.09 -21.33
CA SER A 139 -14.22 -10.74 -21.78
C SER A 139 -15.04 -9.62 -22.39
N ALA A 140 -14.81 -9.42 -23.68
CA ALA A 140 -15.75 -8.78 -24.57
C ALA A 140 -17.05 -9.53 -24.33
N GLY A 141 -18.06 -8.79 -23.91
CA GLY A 141 -19.39 -9.30 -23.71
C GLY A 141 -19.78 -10.13 -24.92
N ASP A 142 -20.10 -11.38 -24.65
CA ASP A 142 -20.93 -12.22 -25.47
C ASP A 142 -22.32 -11.55 -25.51
N ALA A 143 -22.43 -10.52 -26.35
CA ALA A 143 -23.64 -9.80 -26.63
C ALA A 143 -24.33 -10.53 -27.78
N GLY A 144 -25.47 -11.14 -27.47
CA GLY A 144 -26.49 -11.47 -28.46
C GLY A 144 -26.35 -12.86 -29.08
N ARG A 145 -26.63 -13.90 -28.28
CA ARG A 145 -27.20 -15.11 -28.84
C ARG A 145 -28.71 -14.91 -28.99
N ASP A 146 -29.08 -14.60 -30.22
CA ASP A 146 -30.44 -14.51 -30.75
C ASP A 146 -31.15 -15.88 -30.60
N PRO A 147 -32.28 -15.99 -29.87
CA PRO A 147 -33.12 -17.18 -29.91
C PRO A 147 -34.12 -17.05 -31.08
N GLY A 148 -33.59 -17.24 -32.29
CA GLY A 148 -34.39 -17.39 -33.49
C GLY A 148 -34.80 -18.84 -33.73
N ASP A 149 -36.11 -19.04 -33.84
CA ASP A 149 -36.80 -20.09 -34.60
C ASP A 149 -36.63 -21.56 -34.21
N ASP A 150 -37.67 -22.09 -33.54
CA ASP A 150 -38.13 -23.47 -33.77
C ASP A 150 -39.66 -23.55 -33.59
N LYS A 151 -40.40 -23.06 -34.60
CA LYS A 151 -41.81 -23.42 -34.80
C LYS A 151 -41.87 -24.62 -35.74
N GLY A 152 -41.83 -25.81 -35.13
CA GLY A 152 -41.98 -27.08 -35.85
C GLY A 152 -43.38 -27.23 -36.50
N PRO A 153 -43.47 -27.84 -37.69
CA PRO A 153 -44.73 -28.12 -38.36
C PRO A 153 -45.31 -29.48 -37.93
N GLY A 154 -46.62 -29.49 -37.70
CA GLY A 154 -47.53 -30.58 -38.08
C GLY A 154 -47.36 -31.96 -37.41
N GLU A 155 -48.33 -32.31 -36.57
CA GLU A 155 -48.82 -33.69 -36.53
C GLU A 155 -50.29 -33.75 -36.95
N ILE A 156 -50.48 -34.53 -38.01
CA ILE A 156 -51.72 -34.94 -38.65
C ILE A 156 -51.92 -36.41 -38.27
N GLY A 157 -53.13 -36.83 -37.88
CA GLY A 157 -53.54 -38.25 -37.87
C GLY A 157 -54.42 -38.60 -36.66
N SER A 158 -55.74 -38.68 -36.79
CA SER A 158 -56.51 -39.81 -37.35
C SER A 158 -56.51 -41.06 -36.48
N ARG A 159 -57.55 -41.24 -35.67
CA ARG A 159 -58.41 -42.45 -35.64
C ARG A 159 -59.68 -42.20 -34.84
#